data_AF-A0A381EBI4-F1
#
_entry.id   AF-A0A381EBI4-F1
#
_cell.length_a   1.000
_cell.length_b   1.000
_cell.length_c   1.000
_cell.angle_alpha   90.00
_cell.angle_beta   90.00
_cell.angle_gamma   90.00
#
_symmetry.space_group_name_H-M   'P 1'
#
loop_
_entity.id
_entity.type
_entity.pdbx_description
1 polymer ?
#
loop_
_entity_poly.entity_id
_entity_poly.type
_entity_poly.pdbx_seq_one_letter_code
_entity_poly.pdbx_strand_id
1 'polypeptide(L)'
;MKQTMMNTAAGVLAALLLGSAGLAWADGFDPWLADGLNKQIQQNREAQQQPTYSGPTAAEIRAWEQREAEVQAEIAELHRTPFYMAVAYDIPNRRVVAAGGYRTEARAVEETMRQCGRGRSCHLVATFANTCAMFAYPDGGPNGPSDFFVGKDHNGQQAIVQAVRACEAVHGHNQCSYADVQTTRTGDTFCTGYDYSVYGQD
;
A
#
# COMPACT_ATOMS: atom_id res chain seq x y z
N MET A 1 -15.45 11.91 29.73
CA MET A 1 -16.17 13.00 29.04
C MET A 1 -15.30 13.56 27.93
N LYS A 2 -15.65 13.24 26.68
CA LYS A 2 -15.30 13.98 25.46
C LYS A 2 -16.33 13.54 24.42
N GLN A 3 -17.37 14.34 24.25
CA GLN A 3 -18.28 14.25 23.12
C GLN A 3 -17.58 14.96 21.95
N THR A 4 -17.50 14.29 20.81
CA THR A 4 -17.13 14.93 19.55
C THR A 4 -18.28 14.68 18.60
N MET A 5 -19.06 15.74 18.38
CA MET A 5 -20.14 15.79 17.42
C MET A 5 -19.54 15.83 16.01
N MET A 6 -20.03 14.98 15.11
CA MET A 6 -19.96 15.19 13.66
C MET A 6 -21.34 14.88 13.09
N ASN A 7 -22.15 15.94 12.97
CA ASN A 7 -23.35 15.99 12.16
C ASN A 7 -23.15 17.10 11.14
N THR A 8 -22.81 16.76 9.90
CA THR A 8 -23.04 17.65 8.74
C THR A 8 -22.80 16.90 7.43
N ALA A 9 -23.77 17.04 6.51
CA ALA A 9 -23.72 16.80 5.06
C ALA A 9 -24.60 15.64 4.53
N ALA A 10 -25.92 15.77 4.66
CA ALA A 10 -26.86 15.04 3.78
C ALA A 10 -28.21 15.77 3.55
N GLY A 11 -28.30 17.07 3.84
CA GLY A 11 -29.60 17.74 4.05
C GLY A 11 -29.91 18.98 3.21
N VAL A 12 -29.28 19.21 2.05
CA VAL A 12 -29.51 20.45 1.28
C VAL A 12 -29.57 20.21 -0.25
N LEU A 13 -30.36 19.24 -0.70
CA LEU A 13 -30.52 19.00 -2.16
C LEU A 13 -31.93 18.56 -2.59
N ALA A 14 -32.98 19.00 -1.88
CA ALA A 14 -34.36 18.64 -2.23
C ALA A 14 -35.37 19.81 -2.15
N ALA A 15 -34.92 21.07 -2.20
CA ALA A 15 -35.80 22.24 -1.99
C ALA A 15 -35.96 23.16 -3.23
N LEU A 16 -35.51 22.78 -4.42
CA LEU A 16 -35.41 23.70 -5.56
C LEU A 16 -36.16 23.31 -6.84
N LEU A 17 -37.06 22.32 -6.84
CA LEU A 17 -37.65 21.84 -8.10
C LEU A 17 -39.17 21.88 -8.27
N LEU A 18 -39.96 22.53 -7.40
CA LEU A 18 -41.39 22.70 -7.69
C LEU A 18 -41.92 24.04 -7.19
N GLY A 19 -41.67 25.09 -7.97
CA GLY A 19 -42.21 26.42 -7.72
C GLY A 19 -42.30 27.24 -8.98
N SER A 20 -43.25 26.91 -9.87
CA SER A 20 -44.04 27.87 -10.68
C SER A 20 -44.76 27.17 -11.85
N ALA A 21 -46.07 26.94 -11.70
CA ALA A 21 -47.03 26.87 -12.81
C ALA A 21 -48.47 27.03 -12.28
N GLY A 22 -49.19 28.04 -12.78
CA GLY A 22 -50.66 28.20 -12.87
C GLY A 22 -51.48 28.21 -11.57
N LEU A 23 -52.08 29.32 -11.13
CA LEU A 23 -53.32 29.93 -11.66
C LEU A 23 -54.51 28.96 -11.81
N ALA A 24 -55.46 29.14 -10.89
CA ALA A 24 -56.86 29.43 -11.14
C ALA A 24 -57.75 28.49 -12.00
N TRP A 25 -58.67 27.85 -11.27
CA TRP A 25 -60.08 27.49 -11.57
C TRP A 25 -60.34 26.16 -12.27
N ALA A 26 -60.96 25.25 -11.53
CA ALA A 26 -61.92 24.28 -12.05
C ALA A 26 -62.82 23.80 -10.90
N ASP A 27 -64.03 24.38 -10.83
CA ASP A 27 -65.19 23.68 -10.27
C ASP A 27 -65.42 22.42 -11.10
N GLY A 28 -65.43 21.25 -10.46
CA GLY A 28 -65.69 19.97 -11.14
C GLY A 28 -64.64 18.90 -10.84
N PHE A 29 -64.34 18.65 -9.57
CA PHE A 29 -63.79 17.35 -9.20
C PHE A 29 -64.96 16.41 -8.91
N ASP A 30 -65.17 15.44 -9.80
CA ASP A 30 -66.16 14.38 -9.61
C ASP A 30 -65.82 13.60 -8.32
N PRO A 31 -66.70 13.57 -7.30
CA PRO A 31 -66.41 12.93 -6.01
C PRO A 31 -65.99 11.47 -6.16
N TRP A 32 -66.47 10.81 -7.22
CA TRP A 32 -66.14 9.42 -7.51
C TRP A 32 -64.73 9.24 -8.11
N LEU A 33 -64.27 10.22 -8.89
CA LEU A 33 -62.89 10.26 -9.40
C LEU A 33 -61.90 10.55 -8.27
N ALA A 34 -62.29 11.38 -7.30
CA ALA A 34 -61.51 11.63 -6.09
C ALA A 34 -61.43 10.38 -5.18
N ASP A 35 -62.53 9.63 -5.01
CA ASP A 35 -62.53 8.37 -4.24
C ASP A 35 -61.68 7.28 -4.92
N GLY A 36 -61.77 7.18 -6.25
CA GLY A 36 -60.94 6.28 -7.05
C GLY A 36 -59.45 6.60 -6.96
N LEU A 37 -59.08 7.88 -7.07
CA LEU A 37 -57.70 8.34 -6.94
C LEU A 37 -57.16 8.13 -5.52
N ASN A 38 -57.98 8.36 -4.49
CA ASN A 38 -57.61 8.18 -3.10
C ASN A 38 -57.40 6.69 -2.75
N LYS A 39 -58.27 5.79 -3.25
CA LYS A 39 -58.06 4.34 -3.16
C LYS A 39 -56.81 3.88 -3.90
N GLN A 40 -56.55 4.43 -5.08
CA GLN A 40 -55.36 4.09 -5.85
C GLN A 40 -54.07 4.61 -5.20
N ILE A 41 -54.10 5.78 -4.55
CA ILE A 41 -53.00 6.32 -3.74
C ILE A 41 -52.78 5.47 -2.47
N GLN A 42 -53.85 5.02 -1.81
CA GLN A 42 -53.76 4.10 -0.67
C GLN A 42 -53.21 2.73 -1.08
N GLN A 43 -53.73 2.14 -2.16
CA GLN A 43 -53.22 0.89 -2.73
C GLN A 43 -51.78 1.01 -3.19
N ASN A 44 -51.38 2.15 -3.80
CA ASN A 44 -49.99 2.40 -4.16
C ASN A 44 -49.10 2.61 -2.94
N ARG A 45 -49.61 3.13 -1.80
CA ARG A 45 -48.88 3.20 -0.52
C ARG A 45 -48.73 1.83 0.15
N GLU A 46 -49.73 0.97 0.05
CA GLU A 46 -49.68 -0.41 0.56
C GLU A 46 -48.83 -1.32 -0.34
N ALA A 47 -48.87 -1.09 -1.66
CA ALA A 47 -48.09 -1.81 -2.67
C ALA A 47 -46.64 -1.29 -2.78
N GLN A 48 -46.38 -0.03 -2.45
CA GLN A 48 -45.03 0.47 -2.16
C GLN A 48 -44.64 0.00 -0.77
N GLN A 49 -44.28 -1.29 -0.69
CA GLN A 49 -43.31 -1.73 0.29
C GLN A 49 -42.05 -0.88 0.04
N GLN A 50 -41.91 0.21 0.79
CA GLN A 50 -40.61 0.85 0.96
C GLN A 50 -39.66 -0.29 1.33
N PRO A 51 -38.60 -0.57 0.55
CA PRO A 51 -37.65 -1.60 0.91
C PRO A 51 -37.21 -1.27 2.32
N THR A 52 -37.68 -2.07 3.27
CA THR A 52 -37.41 -1.82 4.67
C THR A 52 -35.94 -2.14 4.79
N TYR A 53 -35.11 -1.10 4.83
CA TYR A 53 -33.69 -1.27 5.08
C TYR A 53 -33.60 -1.87 6.48
N SER A 54 -33.55 -3.19 6.50
CA SER A 54 -33.22 -3.97 7.66
C SER A 54 -31.72 -3.84 7.72
N GLY A 55 -31.19 -3.24 8.79
CA GLY A 55 -29.75 -3.29 9.02
C GLY A 55 -29.24 -4.74 8.94
N PRO A 56 -27.93 -4.95 8.77
CA PRO A 56 -27.37 -6.28 8.59
C PRO A 56 -27.85 -7.21 9.70
N THR A 57 -28.33 -8.38 9.30
CA THR A 57 -28.74 -9.45 10.20
C THR A 57 -27.56 -9.90 11.05
N ALA A 58 -27.83 -10.50 12.20
CA ALA A 58 -26.78 -11.07 13.05
C ALA A 58 -25.92 -12.12 12.30
N ALA A 59 -26.48 -12.79 11.28
CA ALA A 59 -25.72 -13.71 10.43
C ALA A 59 -24.77 -12.97 9.48
N GLU A 60 -25.21 -11.86 8.88
CA GLU A 60 -24.37 -11.01 8.02
C GLU A 60 -23.24 -10.35 8.82
N ILE A 61 -23.51 -9.91 10.04
CA ILE A 61 -22.49 -9.37 10.96
C ILE A 61 -21.43 -10.42 11.25
N ARG A 62 -21.82 -11.65 11.64
CA ARG A 62 -20.86 -12.74 11.88
C ARG A 62 -20.03 -13.08 10.64
N ALA A 63 -20.65 -13.08 9.46
CA ALA A 63 -19.93 -13.33 8.21
C ALA A 63 -18.91 -12.22 7.90
N TRP A 64 -19.22 -10.97 8.26
CA TRP A 64 -18.27 -9.86 8.17
C TRP A 64 -17.11 -10.01 9.16
N GLU A 65 -17.41 -10.31 10.42
CA GLU A 65 -16.40 -10.53 11.47
C GLU A 65 -15.47 -11.69 11.11
N GLN A 66 -15.99 -12.77 10.52
CA GLN A 66 -15.19 -13.89 10.03
C GLN A 66 -14.23 -13.47 8.92
N ARG A 67 -14.70 -12.74 7.91
CA ARG A 67 -13.86 -12.23 6.83
C ARG A 67 -12.79 -11.26 7.33
N GLU A 68 -13.15 -10.40 8.28
CA GLU A 68 -12.19 -9.49 8.90
C GLU A 68 -11.09 -10.28 9.64
N ALA A 69 -11.47 -11.31 10.42
CA ALA A 69 -10.51 -12.17 11.09
C ALA A 69 -9.59 -12.92 10.10
N GLU A 70 -10.12 -13.41 8.99
CA GLU A 70 -9.34 -14.05 7.92
C GLU A 70 -8.33 -13.08 7.30
N VAL A 71 -8.75 -11.87 6.95
CA VAL A 71 -7.86 -10.84 6.39
C VAL A 71 -6.79 -10.43 7.38
N GLN A 72 -7.13 -10.24 8.66
CA GLN A 72 -6.15 -9.90 9.69
C GLN A 72 -5.14 -11.05 9.89
N ALA A 73 -5.58 -12.31 9.80
CA ALA A 73 -4.69 -13.45 9.86
C ALA A 73 -3.73 -13.50 8.65
N GLU A 74 -4.22 -13.20 7.45
CA GLU A 74 -3.39 -13.13 6.24
C GLU A 74 -2.38 -11.98 6.32
N ILE A 75 -2.79 -10.79 6.76
CA ILE A 75 -1.89 -9.65 6.98
C ILE A 75 -0.79 -10.02 7.99
N ALA A 76 -1.18 -10.61 9.13
CA ALA A 76 -0.21 -11.08 10.12
C ALA A 76 0.73 -12.14 9.54
N GLU A 77 0.24 -13.00 8.65
CA GLU A 77 1.06 -13.96 7.92
C GLU A 77 2.06 -13.30 6.97
N LEU A 78 1.66 -12.25 6.26
CA LEU A 78 2.55 -11.53 5.37
C LEU A 78 3.63 -10.76 6.14
N HIS A 79 3.29 -10.15 7.29
CA HIS A 79 4.28 -9.49 8.14
C HIS A 79 5.31 -10.47 8.74
N ARG A 80 4.88 -11.67 9.15
CA ARG A 80 5.80 -12.69 9.71
C ARG A 80 6.62 -13.41 8.65
N THR A 81 6.16 -13.44 7.39
CA THR A 81 6.85 -14.14 6.30
C THR A 81 8.10 -13.36 5.90
N PRO A 82 9.30 -13.97 5.92
CA PRO A 82 10.49 -13.29 5.44
C PRO A 82 10.46 -13.23 3.91
N PHE A 83 10.46 -12.00 3.38
CA PHE A 83 10.70 -11.75 1.96
C PHE A 83 12.10 -11.20 1.80
N TYR A 84 12.92 -11.93 1.06
CA TYR A 84 14.34 -11.71 0.88
C TYR A 84 14.63 -10.86 -0.35
N MET A 85 15.69 -10.07 -0.23
CA MET A 85 16.34 -9.34 -1.32
C MET A 85 17.84 -9.61 -1.26
N ALA A 86 18.44 -9.69 -2.44
CA ALA A 86 19.88 -9.67 -2.62
C ALA A 86 20.26 -8.44 -3.45
N VAL A 87 21.43 -7.89 -3.15
CA VAL A 87 22.03 -6.76 -3.86
C VAL A 87 23.44 -7.16 -4.24
N ALA A 88 23.79 -6.95 -5.51
CA ALA A 88 25.10 -7.19 -6.06
C ALA A 88 25.64 -5.93 -6.76
N TYR A 89 26.96 -5.84 -6.85
CA TYR A 89 27.66 -4.77 -7.52
C TYR A 89 28.62 -5.33 -8.56
N ASP A 90 28.54 -4.79 -9.77
CA ASP A 90 29.43 -5.07 -10.89
C ASP A 90 30.51 -3.99 -10.95
N ILE A 91 31.68 -4.28 -10.38
CA ILE A 91 32.74 -3.28 -10.14
C ILE A 91 33.19 -2.56 -11.42
N PRO A 92 33.56 -3.27 -12.51
CA PRO A 92 34.04 -2.63 -13.74
C PRO A 92 33.02 -1.70 -14.38
N ASN A 93 31.73 -2.04 -14.27
CA ASN A 93 30.63 -1.28 -14.88
C ASN A 93 29.97 -0.30 -13.92
N ARG A 94 30.42 -0.24 -12.66
CA ARG A 94 29.84 0.59 -11.58
C ARG A 94 28.32 0.44 -11.47
N ARG A 95 27.83 -0.78 -11.64
CA ARG A 95 26.40 -1.07 -11.76
C ARG A 95 25.91 -1.84 -10.55
N VAL A 96 24.80 -1.38 -9.98
CA VAL A 96 24.09 -2.10 -8.92
C VAL A 96 22.99 -2.95 -9.52
N VAL A 97 22.82 -4.15 -8.99
CA VAL A 97 21.74 -5.07 -9.36
C VAL A 97 21.09 -5.58 -8.09
N ALA A 98 19.76 -5.58 -8.05
CA ALA A 98 19.02 -6.07 -6.90
C ALA A 98 17.78 -6.84 -7.36
N ALA A 99 17.49 -7.95 -6.68
CA ALA A 99 16.24 -8.68 -6.84
C ALA A 99 15.71 -9.05 -5.45
N GLY A 100 14.44 -8.72 -5.18
CA GLY A 100 13.85 -8.94 -3.88
C GLY A 100 12.37 -9.22 -3.91
N GLY A 101 11.84 -9.67 -2.77
CA GLY A 101 10.48 -10.14 -2.62
C GLY A 101 10.34 -11.67 -2.68
N TYR A 102 11.44 -12.41 -2.56
CA TYR A 102 11.44 -13.87 -2.62
C TYR A 102 11.24 -14.52 -1.26
N ARG A 103 10.57 -15.67 -1.18
CA ARG A 103 10.41 -16.40 0.10
C ARG A 103 11.69 -17.06 0.63
N THR A 104 12.76 -17.09 -0.17
CA THR A 104 14.05 -17.67 0.25
C THR A 104 15.21 -16.77 -0.14
N GLU A 105 16.23 -16.73 0.72
CA GLU A 105 17.49 -16.03 0.43
C GLU A 105 18.17 -16.59 -0.81
N ALA A 106 18.20 -17.91 -0.96
CA ALA A 106 18.85 -18.59 -2.08
C ALA A 106 18.26 -18.13 -3.42
N ARG A 107 16.94 -17.99 -3.52
CA ARG A 107 16.27 -17.53 -4.74
C ARG A 107 16.59 -16.07 -5.05
N ALA A 108 16.60 -15.21 -4.03
CA ALA A 108 16.97 -13.80 -4.19
C ALA A 108 18.41 -13.65 -4.70
N VAL A 109 19.34 -14.42 -4.15
CA VAL A 109 20.75 -14.46 -4.58
C VAL A 109 20.87 -15.00 -6.00
N GLU A 110 20.24 -16.13 -6.30
CA GLU A 110 20.26 -16.74 -7.64
C GLU A 110 19.81 -15.73 -8.70
N GLU A 111 18.66 -15.09 -8.48
CA GLU A 111 18.09 -14.15 -9.44
C GLU A 111 18.95 -12.90 -9.59
N THR A 112 19.44 -12.34 -8.47
CA THR A 112 20.32 -11.16 -8.50
C THR A 112 21.60 -11.44 -9.27
N MET A 113 22.23 -12.59 -9.01
CA MET A 113 23.47 -12.98 -9.71
C MET A 113 23.22 -13.31 -11.18
N ARG A 114 22.05 -13.90 -11.51
CA ARG A 114 21.62 -14.13 -12.89
C ARG A 114 21.51 -12.81 -13.68
N GLN A 115 20.94 -11.77 -13.06
CA GLN A 115 20.80 -10.43 -13.67
C GLN A 115 22.12 -9.65 -13.71
N CYS A 116 22.99 -9.86 -12.72
CA CYS A 116 24.29 -9.22 -12.67
C CYS A 116 25.19 -9.70 -13.83
N GLY A 117 25.16 -10.99 -14.14
CA GLY A 117 25.83 -11.55 -15.31
C GLY A 117 26.85 -12.64 -14.93
N ARG A 118 27.40 -13.31 -15.95
CA ARG A 118 28.35 -14.40 -15.76
C ARG A 118 29.77 -13.83 -15.68
N GLY A 119 30.40 -13.85 -14.51
CA GLY A 119 31.79 -13.41 -14.33
C GLY A 119 32.19 -13.24 -12.87
N ARG A 120 33.49 -13.03 -12.62
CA ARG A 120 34.01 -12.73 -11.26
C ARG A 120 33.88 -11.25 -10.87
N SER A 121 33.34 -10.42 -11.76
CA SER A 121 33.20 -8.96 -11.56
C SER A 121 31.98 -8.55 -10.76
N CYS A 122 30.99 -9.44 -10.67
CA CYS A 122 29.79 -9.28 -9.87
C CYS A 122 30.02 -9.84 -8.47
N HIS A 123 29.86 -8.99 -7.47
CA HIS A 123 30.01 -9.35 -6.08
C HIS A 123 28.68 -9.16 -5.36
N LEU A 124 28.25 -10.20 -4.63
CA LEU A 124 27.15 -10.08 -3.70
C LEU A 124 27.57 -9.12 -2.58
N VAL A 125 26.79 -8.05 -2.39
CA VAL A 125 27.03 -7.01 -1.38
C VAL A 125 26.25 -7.32 -0.12
N ALA A 126 24.96 -7.63 -0.26
CA ALA A 126 24.10 -7.87 0.88
C ALA A 126 22.94 -8.80 0.53
N THR A 127 22.52 -9.56 1.54
CA THR A 127 21.22 -10.23 1.61
C THR A 127 20.50 -9.79 2.89
N PHE A 128 19.19 -9.60 2.79
CA PHE A 128 18.35 -9.17 3.91
C PHE A 128 16.88 -9.50 3.65
N ALA A 129 16.06 -9.47 4.69
CA ALA A 129 14.63 -9.71 4.59
C ALA A 129 13.84 -8.74 5.48
N ASN A 130 12.63 -8.37 5.03
CA ASN A 130 11.68 -7.52 5.75
C ASN A 130 12.27 -6.22 6.31
N THR A 131 13.19 -5.60 5.58
CA THR A 131 13.89 -4.38 6.00
C THR A 131 14.43 -3.62 4.79
N CYS A 132 15.04 -2.47 5.01
CA CYS A 132 15.83 -1.76 4.01
C CYS A 132 17.33 -1.97 4.24
N ALA A 133 18.09 -1.96 3.16
CA ALA A 133 19.54 -1.91 3.20
C ALA A 133 20.07 -0.83 2.25
N MET A 134 21.22 -0.29 2.62
CA MET A 134 22.06 0.52 1.75
C MET A 134 23.50 0.09 1.91
N PHE A 135 24.32 0.37 0.91
CA PHE A 135 25.76 0.23 1.03
C PHE A 135 26.49 1.51 0.61
N ALA A 136 27.58 1.78 1.31
CA ALA A 136 28.54 2.82 0.99
C ALA A 136 29.87 2.19 0.57
N TYR A 137 30.68 2.95 -0.15
CA TYR A 137 32.00 2.58 -0.60
C TYR A 137 32.90 3.83 -0.68
N PRO A 138 34.24 3.69 -0.69
CA PRO A 138 35.15 4.83 -0.77
C PRO A 138 34.92 5.65 -2.06
N ASP A 139 35.18 6.96 -2.04
CA ASP A 139 34.98 7.81 -3.23
C ASP A 139 35.82 7.41 -4.44
N GLY A 140 36.95 6.73 -4.22
CA GLY A 140 37.75 6.09 -5.27
C GLY A 140 37.05 4.91 -5.98
N GLY A 141 35.89 4.50 -5.47
CA GLY A 141 35.15 3.30 -5.85
C GLY A 141 35.63 2.05 -5.09
N PRO A 142 34.82 0.99 -5.08
CA PRO A 142 35.20 -0.30 -4.51
C PRO A 142 36.15 -1.04 -5.45
N ASN A 143 37.23 -1.60 -4.90
CA ASN A 143 38.15 -2.50 -5.60
C ASN A 143 37.83 -3.98 -5.34
N GLY A 144 37.06 -4.27 -4.30
CA GLY A 144 36.60 -5.61 -3.99
C GLY A 144 35.48 -5.65 -2.95
N PRO A 145 35.03 -6.87 -2.56
CA PRO A 145 33.94 -7.06 -1.60
C PRO A 145 34.15 -6.38 -0.23
N SER A 146 35.40 -6.22 0.20
CA SER A 146 35.75 -5.57 1.48
C SER A 146 35.45 -4.08 1.52
N ASP A 147 35.25 -3.45 0.37
CA ASP A 147 35.06 -2.00 0.26
C ASP A 147 33.57 -1.60 0.31
N PHE A 148 32.67 -2.57 0.51
CA PHE A 148 31.24 -2.33 0.68
C PHE A 148 30.86 -2.34 2.16
N PHE A 149 30.30 -1.23 2.61
CA PHE A 149 29.85 -1.05 3.99
C PHE A 149 28.33 -1.00 4.02
N VAL A 150 27.70 -2.03 4.59
CA VAL A 150 26.25 -2.21 4.53
C VAL A 150 25.60 -1.72 5.82
N GLY A 151 24.63 -0.83 5.69
CA GLY A 151 23.68 -0.46 6.75
C GLY A 151 22.33 -1.12 6.51
N LYS A 152 21.63 -1.53 7.58
CA LYS A 152 20.31 -2.14 7.50
C LYS A 152 19.40 -1.56 8.56
N ASP A 153 18.22 -1.11 8.15
CA ASP A 153 17.24 -0.53 9.05
C ASP A 153 15.86 -0.56 8.41
N HIS A 154 14.80 -0.58 9.21
CA HIS A 154 13.44 -0.49 8.68
C HIS A 154 13.16 0.86 8.03
N ASN A 155 13.90 1.91 8.42
CA ASN A 155 13.92 3.21 7.78
C ASN A 155 15.12 3.31 6.83
N GLY A 156 14.86 3.43 5.53
CA GLY A 156 15.91 3.56 4.51
C GLY A 156 16.94 4.66 4.80
N GLN A 157 16.53 5.82 5.32
CA GLN A 157 17.46 6.90 5.66
C GLN A 157 18.44 6.50 6.77
N GLN A 158 17.99 5.71 7.74
CA GLN A 158 18.88 5.18 8.78
C GLN A 158 19.84 4.13 8.19
N ALA A 159 19.39 3.30 7.25
CA ALA A 159 20.27 2.38 6.54
C ALA A 159 21.38 3.11 5.77
N ILE A 160 21.07 4.24 5.11
CA ILE A 160 22.08 5.11 4.46
C ILE A 160 23.08 5.64 5.50
N VAL A 161 22.59 6.25 6.58
CA VAL A 161 23.45 6.84 7.62
C VAL A 161 24.37 5.79 8.24
N GLN A 162 23.87 4.59 8.50
CA GLN A 162 24.67 3.48 9.02
C GLN A 162 25.75 3.04 8.02
N ALA A 163 25.41 2.88 6.75
CA ALA A 163 26.33 2.49 5.69
C ALA A 163 27.48 3.51 5.54
N VAL A 164 27.13 4.80 5.43
CA VAL A 164 28.10 5.90 5.28
C VAL A 164 29.00 5.98 6.51
N ARG A 165 28.44 5.97 7.73
CA ARG A 165 29.25 6.01 8.96
C ARG A 165 30.22 4.84 9.07
N ALA A 166 29.79 3.64 8.66
CA ALA A 166 30.65 2.46 8.65
C ALA A 166 31.83 2.61 7.68
N CYS A 167 31.59 3.19 6.50
CA CYS A 167 32.66 3.51 5.55
C CYS A 167 33.59 4.62 6.08
N GLU A 168 33.03 5.71 6.62
CA GLU A 168 33.81 6.84 7.13
C GLU A 168 34.68 6.46 8.33
N ALA A 169 34.26 5.47 9.13
CA ALA A 169 35.07 4.92 10.21
C ALA A 169 36.37 4.27 9.72
N VAL A 170 36.43 3.84 8.46
CA VAL A 170 37.62 3.22 7.84
C VAL A 170 38.39 4.21 6.96
N HIS A 171 37.69 5.03 6.18
CA HIS A 171 38.30 5.87 5.15
C HIS A 171 38.41 7.36 5.51
N GLY A 172 37.81 7.78 6.62
CA GLY A 172 37.73 9.17 7.05
C GLY A 172 36.42 9.85 6.62
N HIS A 173 36.11 10.96 7.29
CA HIS A 173 34.87 11.70 7.05
C HIS A 173 34.85 12.32 5.65
N ASN A 174 33.71 12.25 4.96
CA ASN A 174 33.47 12.76 3.61
C ASN A 174 34.42 12.11 2.58
N GLN A 175 34.77 10.84 2.76
CA GLN A 175 35.57 10.04 1.81
C GLN A 175 34.77 8.85 1.28
N CYS A 176 33.45 8.89 1.42
CA CYS A 176 32.56 7.78 1.15
C CYS A 176 31.34 8.25 0.38
N SER A 177 31.01 7.48 -0.65
CA SER A 177 29.82 7.61 -1.47
C SER A 177 28.89 6.44 -1.19
N TYR A 178 27.60 6.59 -1.47
CA TYR A 178 26.64 5.49 -1.48
C TYR A 178 26.01 5.39 -2.87
N ALA A 179 25.45 4.22 -3.18
CA ALA A 179 24.84 4.00 -4.48
C ALA A 179 23.62 4.91 -4.70
N ASP A 180 23.55 5.58 -5.84
CA ASP A 180 22.36 6.31 -6.25
C ASP A 180 21.30 5.31 -6.77
N VAL A 181 20.16 5.26 -6.10
CA VAL A 181 19.11 4.25 -6.32
C VAL A 181 17.82 4.86 -6.87
N GLN A 182 17.95 5.77 -7.86
CA GLN A 182 16.81 6.43 -8.52
C GLN A 182 15.75 5.47 -9.12
N THR A 183 16.00 4.16 -9.16
CA THR A 183 15.17 3.15 -9.83
C THR A 183 14.39 2.23 -8.89
N THR A 184 14.48 2.34 -7.55
CA THR A 184 13.64 1.52 -6.67
C THR A 184 12.28 2.17 -6.39
N ARG A 185 11.26 1.34 -6.20
CA ARG A 185 9.90 1.79 -5.83
C ARG A 185 9.87 2.49 -4.44
N THR A 186 10.92 2.30 -3.64
CA THR A 186 11.07 2.78 -2.27
C THR A 186 12.01 3.99 -2.13
N GLY A 187 12.44 4.61 -3.24
CA GLY A 187 13.33 5.77 -3.24
C GLY A 187 14.81 5.38 -3.20
N ASP A 188 15.62 6.14 -2.47
CA ASP A 188 17.09 6.02 -2.45
C ASP A 188 17.59 4.80 -1.64
N THR A 189 16.81 3.74 -1.41
CA THR A 189 17.27 2.54 -0.67
C THR A 189 16.65 1.25 -1.18
N PHE A 190 17.35 0.13 -0.97
CA PHE A 190 16.86 -1.20 -1.33
C PHE A 190 16.01 -1.74 -0.19
N CYS A 191 14.69 -1.85 -0.37
CA CYS A 191 13.78 -2.38 0.64
C CYS A 191 13.03 -3.63 0.15
N THR A 192 12.75 -4.55 1.07
CA THR A 192 11.99 -5.77 0.78
C THR A 192 11.14 -6.17 1.98
N GLY A 193 9.98 -6.78 1.73
CA GLY A 193 9.00 -7.13 2.75
C GLY A 193 7.60 -6.69 2.37
N TYR A 194 6.62 -7.21 3.11
CA TYR A 194 5.22 -6.79 3.00
C TYR A 194 5.06 -5.28 3.19
N ASP A 195 5.69 -4.73 4.24
CA ASP A 195 5.67 -3.30 4.61
C ASP A 195 6.18 -2.38 3.49
N TYR A 196 7.00 -2.93 2.59
CA TYR A 196 7.62 -2.20 1.48
C TYR A 196 6.99 -2.52 0.12
N SER A 197 5.92 -3.32 0.10
CA SER A 197 5.27 -3.79 -1.14
C SER A 197 6.21 -4.51 -2.11
N VAL A 198 7.23 -5.17 -1.58
CA VAL A 198 8.21 -5.97 -2.35
C VAL A 198 8.24 -7.37 -1.75
N TYR A 199 7.29 -8.19 -2.20
CA TYR A 199 7.04 -9.56 -1.75
C TYR A 199 6.37 -10.39 -2.85
N GLY A 200 6.39 -11.72 -2.73
CA GLY A 200 5.67 -12.66 -3.61
C GLY A 200 6.24 -12.79 -5.03
N GLN A 201 7.56 -12.66 -5.22
CA GLN A 201 8.22 -12.75 -6.54
C GLN A 201 8.60 -14.18 -6.97
N ASP A 202 8.09 -15.19 -6.27
CA ASP A 202 8.43 -16.60 -6.48
C ASP A 202 7.99 -17.14 -7.84
#